data_AF-A0A5D4NTE4-F1
#
_entry.id   AF-A0A5D4NTE4-F1
#
_cell.length_a   1.000
_cell.length_b   1.000
_cell.length_c   1.000
_cell.angle_alpha   90.00
_cell.angle_beta   90.00
_cell.angle_gamma   90.00
#
_symmetry.space_group_name_H-M   'P 1'
#
loop_
_entity.id
_entity.type
_entity.pdbx_description
1 polymer ?
#
loop_
_entity_poly.entity_id
_entity_poly.type
_entity_poly.pdbx_seq_one_letter_code
_entity_poly.pdbx_strand_id
1 'polypeptide(L)'
;MSPIIKYNLHLLIAFSVLTYFSIGSHFVLPEFLRPVLFILMIFSLIFSVMIGEKLKKGLSEYLVGLSKLVWTCSYVLMLLLGSFVFNILPSSTAEAILPLAAIYIIVIVYKISRKTYRTNE
;
A
#
# COMPACT_ATOMS: atom_id res chain seq x y z
N MET A 1 21.68 8.97 0.25
CA MET A 1 20.62 7.98 0.58
C MET A 1 20.47 7.01 -0.58
N SER A 2 20.58 5.70 -0.32
CA SER A 2 20.52 4.66 -1.36
C SER A 2 19.16 4.66 -2.09
N PRO A 3 19.11 4.41 -3.42
CA PRO A 3 17.87 4.42 -4.21
C PRO A 3 16.75 3.55 -3.63
N ILE A 4 17.08 2.38 -3.06
CA ILE A 4 16.10 1.47 -2.44
C ILE A 4 15.45 2.08 -1.19
N ILE A 5 16.21 2.85 -0.41
CA ILE A 5 15.69 3.50 0.80
C ILE A 5 14.73 4.61 0.39
N LYS A 6 15.07 5.39 -0.65
CA LYS A 6 14.16 6.44 -1.19
C LYS A 6 12.85 5.84 -1.68
N TYR A 7 12.93 4.70 -2.37
CA TYR A 7 11.75 3.98 -2.84
C TYR A 7 10.89 3.44 -1.68
N ASN A 8 11.50 2.86 -0.64
CA ASN A 8 10.78 2.38 0.54
C ASN A 8 10.16 3.52 1.37
N LEU A 9 10.82 4.68 1.45
CA LEU A 9 10.25 5.86 2.09
C LEU A 9 9.02 6.39 1.33
N HIS A 10 9.07 6.34 0.00
CA HIS A 10 7.90 6.64 -0.82
C HIS A 10 6.75 5.64 -0.59
N LEU A 11 7.04 4.33 -0.52
CA LEU A 11 6.03 3.32 -0.20
C LEU A 11 5.44 3.55 1.20
N LEU A 12 6.26 3.85 2.21
CA LEU A 12 5.79 4.22 3.54
C LEU A 12 4.76 5.34 3.45
N ILE A 13 5.07 6.44 2.76
CA ILE A 13 4.14 7.58 2.60
C ILE A 13 2.84 7.13 1.92
N ALA A 14 2.94 6.39 0.80
CA ALA A 14 1.79 5.90 0.06
C ALA A 14 0.87 5.01 0.92
N PHE A 15 1.45 4.05 1.65
CA PHE A 15 0.72 3.15 2.52
C PHE A 15 0.21 3.82 3.80
N SER A 16 0.86 4.87 4.31
CA SER A 16 0.31 5.70 5.37
C SER A 16 -0.95 6.44 4.94
N VAL A 17 -0.98 6.97 3.71
CA VAL A 17 -2.19 7.61 3.15
C VAL A 17 -3.31 6.59 2.97
N LEU A 18 -3.01 5.39 2.45
CA LEU A 18 -4.00 4.31 2.34
C LEU A 18 -4.53 3.88 3.72
N THR A 19 -3.65 3.69 4.70
CA THR A 19 -4.03 3.31 6.06
C THR A 19 -4.91 4.38 6.71
N TYR A 20 -4.59 5.66 6.51
CA TYR A 20 -5.45 6.73 6.98
C TYR A 20 -6.80 6.75 6.26
N PHE A 21 -6.83 6.51 4.93
CA PHE A 21 -8.09 6.47 4.20
C PHE A 21 -9.01 5.37 4.73
N SER A 22 -8.46 4.18 4.98
CA SER A 22 -9.22 3.04 5.46
C SER A 22 -9.57 3.13 6.94
N ILE A 23 -8.62 3.45 7.81
CA ILE A 23 -8.82 3.40 9.27
C ILE A 23 -8.87 4.81 9.87
N GLY A 24 -7.93 5.67 9.47
CA GLY A 24 -7.76 7.04 9.96
C GLY A 24 -8.99 7.94 9.82
N SER A 25 -9.75 7.77 8.74
CA SER A 25 -10.95 8.55 8.42
C SER A 25 -12.12 8.31 9.38
N HIS A 26 -12.11 7.19 10.11
CA HIS A 26 -13.10 6.86 11.12
C HIS A 26 -12.79 7.48 12.49
N PHE A 27 -11.58 8.02 12.69
CA PHE A 27 -11.30 8.84 13.86
C PHE A 27 -12.00 10.20 13.72
N VAL A 28 -12.40 10.79 14.86
CA VAL A 28 -13.30 11.95 14.97
C VAL A 28 -12.75 13.20 14.27
N LEU A 29 -12.88 13.23 12.94
CA LEU A 29 -12.64 14.41 12.12
C LEU A 29 -13.90 15.24 12.03
N PRO A 30 -13.79 16.59 12.13
CA PRO A 30 -14.91 17.48 11.86
C PRO A 30 -15.49 17.18 10.47
N GLU A 31 -16.81 17.12 10.37
CA GLU A 31 -17.50 16.64 9.16
C GLU A 31 -17.14 17.44 7.90
N PHE A 32 -16.95 18.75 8.04
CA PHE A 32 -16.57 19.64 6.93
C PHE A 32 -15.14 19.38 6.40
N LEU A 33 -14.25 18.83 7.21
CA LEU A 33 -12.85 18.53 6.84
C LEU A 33 -12.71 17.21 6.09
N ARG A 34 -13.64 16.26 6.28
CA ARG A 34 -13.60 14.94 5.65
C ARG A 34 -13.53 14.98 4.12
N PRO A 35 -14.41 15.70 3.39
CA PRO A 35 -14.35 15.74 1.93
C PRO A 35 -13.09 16.43 1.41
N VAL A 36 -12.62 17.48 2.10
CA VAL A 36 -11.38 18.19 1.73
C VAL A 36 -10.17 17.27 1.86
N LEU A 37 -10.05 16.56 2.99
CA LEU A 37 -8.96 15.60 3.20
C LEU A 37 -9.05 14.43 2.23
N PHE A 38 -10.25 13.94 1.92
CA PHE A 38 -10.43 12.90 0.92
C PHE A 38 -9.86 13.30 -0.45
N ILE A 39 -10.18 14.49 -0.92
CA ILE A 39 -9.67 15.03 -2.18
C ILE A 39 -8.14 15.18 -2.13
N LEU A 40 -7.60 15.76 -1.06
CA LEU A 40 -6.15 15.92 -0.87
C LEU A 40 -5.42 14.57 -0.88
N MET A 41 -6.01 13.54 -0.29
CA MET A 41 -5.43 12.19 -0.28
C MET A 41 -5.46 11.53 -1.65
N ILE A 42 -6.52 11.72 -2.45
CA ILE A 42 -6.56 11.24 -3.84
C ILE A 42 -5.43 11.88 -4.65
N PHE A 43 -5.29 13.21 -4.59
CA PHE A 43 -4.22 13.90 -5.30
C PHE A 43 -2.85 13.45 -4.79
N SER A 44 -2.67 13.32 -3.49
CA SER A 44 -1.44 12.78 -2.88
C SER A 44 -1.11 11.39 -3.42
N LEU A 45 -2.09 10.49 -3.51
CA LEU A 45 -1.88 9.15 -4.08
C LEU A 45 -1.49 9.19 -5.55
N ILE A 46 -2.12 10.04 -6.37
CA ILE A 46 -1.77 10.22 -7.79
C ILE A 46 -0.32 10.69 -7.91
N PHE A 47 0.06 11.75 -7.19
CA PHE A 47 1.44 12.25 -7.18
C PHE A 47 2.43 11.21 -6.67
N SER A 48 2.05 10.49 -5.61
CA SER A 48 2.85 9.41 -5.04
C SER A 48 3.12 8.34 -6.12
N VAL A 49 2.11 7.84 -6.82
CA VAL A 49 2.28 6.85 -7.91
C VAL A 49 3.23 7.36 -8.99
N MET A 50 3.08 8.62 -9.44
CA MET A 50 3.97 9.22 -10.43
C MET A 50 5.43 9.30 -9.96
N ILE A 51 5.65 9.61 -8.67
CA ILE A 51 6.98 9.64 -8.05
C ILE A 51 7.55 8.23 -7.93
N GLY A 52 6.74 7.25 -7.52
CA GLY A 52 7.13 5.84 -7.40
C GLY A 52 7.65 5.27 -8.72
N GLU A 53 7.02 5.63 -9.84
CA GLU A 53 7.46 5.25 -11.19
C GLU A 53 8.84 5.82 -11.56
N LYS A 54 9.18 7.01 -11.05
CA LYS A 54 10.52 7.59 -11.23
C LYS A 54 11.54 6.93 -10.30
N LEU A 55 11.17 6.67 -9.05
CA LEU A 55 12.06 6.10 -8.03
C LEU A 55 12.38 4.62 -8.26
N LYS A 56 11.52 3.88 -8.95
CA LYS A 56 11.80 2.48 -9.31
C LYS A 56 12.80 2.34 -10.46
N LYS A 57 13.09 3.40 -11.23
CA LYS A 57 14.04 3.34 -12.34
C LYS A 57 15.43 3.03 -11.81
N GLY A 58 16.07 2.00 -12.39
CA GLY A 58 17.41 1.54 -11.98
C GLY A 58 17.41 0.60 -10.77
N LEU A 59 16.25 0.26 -10.19
CA LEU A 59 16.14 -0.81 -9.20
C LEU A 59 15.84 -2.14 -9.88
N SER A 60 16.36 -3.24 -9.33
CA SER A 60 16.00 -4.56 -9.82
C SER A 60 14.52 -4.84 -9.57
N GLU A 61 13.83 -5.42 -10.54
CA GLU A 61 12.40 -5.72 -10.39
C GLU A 61 12.11 -6.65 -9.20
N TYR A 62 13.09 -7.49 -8.83
CA TYR A 62 13.00 -8.36 -7.66
C TYR A 62 12.92 -7.53 -6.37
N LEU A 63 13.84 -6.57 -6.16
CA LEU A 63 13.83 -5.69 -4.99
C LEU A 63 12.56 -4.83 -4.94
N VAL A 64 12.14 -4.29 -6.08
CA VAL A 64 10.90 -3.51 -6.19
C VAL A 64 9.69 -4.36 -5.82
N GLY A 65 9.62 -5.60 -6.32
CA GLY A 65 8.57 -6.55 -6.01
C GLY A 65 8.53 -6.92 -4.53
N LEU A 66 9.69 -7.24 -3.95
CA LEU A 66 9.81 -7.59 -2.54
C LEU A 66 9.38 -6.43 -1.63
N SER A 67 9.82 -5.20 -1.91
CA SER A 67 9.37 -4.03 -1.15
C SER A 67 7.85 -3.83 -1.26
N LYS A 68 7.26 -3.92 -2.47
CA LYS A 68 5.80 -3.83 -2.63
C LYS A 68 5.07 -4.92 -1.85
N LEU A 69 5.59 -6.15 -1.87
CA LEU A 69 5.01 -7.28 -1.13
C LEU A 69 5.00 -7.00 0.38
N VAL A 70 6.16 -6.65 0.95
CA VAL A 70 6.29 -6.37 2.40
C VAL A 70 5.31 -5.29 2.83
N TRP A 71 5.29 -4.15 2.14
CA TRP A 71 4.40 -3.05 2.48
C TRP A 71 2.92 -3.39 2.31
N THR A 72 2.56 -4.15 1.27
CA THR A 72 1.18 -4.62 1.09
C THR A 72 0.76 -5.54 2.23
N CYS A 73 1.61 -6.49 2.62
CA CYS A 73 1.35 -7.37 3.75
C CYS A 73 1.20 -6.58 5.06
N SER A 74 2.06 -5.60 5.30
CA SER A 74 1.95 -4.71 6.46
C SER A 74 0.64 -3.94 6.47
N TYR A 75 0.19 -3.44 5.32
CA TYR A 75 -1.08 -2.74 5.18
C TYR A 75 -2.28 -3.65 5.44
N VAL A 76 -2.29 -4.86 4.87
CA VAL A 76 -3.33 -5.86 5.14
C VAL A 76 -3.38 -6.20 6.63
N LEU A 77 -2.22 -6.39 7.27
CA LEU A 77 -2.16 -6.66 8.70
C LEU A 77 -2.76 -5.50 9.52
N MET A 78 -2.44 -4.25 9.16
CA MET A 78 -3.03 -3.07 9.80
C MET A 78 -4.54 -2.99 9.61
N LEU A 79 -5.07 -3.30 8.43
CA LEU A 79 -6.52 -3.36 8.19
C LEU A 79 -7.20 -4.43 9.04
N LEU A 80 -6.61 -5.62 9.11
CA LEU A 80 -7.12 -6.71 9.93
C LEU A 80 -7.13 -6.32 11.41
N LEU A 81 -6.07 -5.67 11.91
CA LEU A 81 -6.02 -5.16 13.28
C LEU A 81 -7.10 -4.07 13.51
N GLY A 82 -7.22 -3.11 12.60
CA GLY A 82 -8.22 -2.03 12.67
C GLY A 82 -9.66 -2.55 12.66
N SER A 83 -9.94 -3.62 11.93
CA SER A 83 -11.24 -4.26 11.85
C SER A 83 -11.50 -5.21 13.02
N PHE A 84 -10.66 -6.23 13.23
CA PHE A 84 -10.92 -7.29 14.22
C PHE A 84 -10.59 -6.91 15.66
N VAL A 85 -9.53 -6.13 15.89
CA VAL A 85 -9.09 -5.80 17.26
C VAL A 85 -9.75 -4.53 17.76
N PHE A 86 -9.77 -3.49 16.93
CA PHE A 86 -10.28 -2.19 17.35
C PHE A 86 -11.74 -1.94 16.96
N ASN A 87 -12.33 -2.78 16.10
CA ASN A 87 -13.69 -2.63 15.57
C ASN A 87 -13.97 -1.22 14.99
N ILE A 88 -12.92 -0.59 14.44
CA ILE A 88 -12.97 0.76 13.85
C ILE A 88 -13.43 0.68 12.39
N LEU A 89 -13.02 -0.38 11.70
CA LEU A 89 -13.32 -0.58 10.29
C LEU A 89 -14.64 -1.36 10.11
N PRO A 90 -15.64 -0.82 9.40
CA PRO A 90 -16.84 -1.57 9.03
C PRO A 90 -16.48 -2.86 8.30
N SER A 91 -17.20 -3.95 8.60
CA SER A 91 -16.96 -5.27 7.98
C SER A 91 -17.07 -5.22 6.44
N SER A 92 -18.00 -4.44 5.91
CA SER A 92 -18.18 -4.24 4.47
C SER A 92 -16.95 -3.63 3.78
N THR A 93 -16.23 -2.73 4.45
CA THR A 93 -14.99 -2.15 3.94
C THR A 93 -13.85 -3.18 3.94
N ALA A 94 -13.76 -4.01 4.98
CA ALA A 94 -12.78 -5.11 5.03
C ALA A 94 -13.02 -6.13 3.90
N GLU A 95 -14.29 -6.53 3.71
CA GLU A 95 -14.71 -7.48 2.69
C GLU A 95 -14.43 -7.00 1.26
N ALA A 96 -14.46 -5.68 1.02
CA ALA A 96 -14.11 -5.11 -0.28
C ALA A 96 -12.59 -5.04 -0.52
N ILE A 97 -11.80 -4.70 0.50
CA ILE A 97 -10.36 -4.43 0.35
C ILE A 97 -9.53 -5.72 0.39
N LEU A 98 -9.89 -6.69 1.24
CA LEU A 98 -9.12 -7.91 1.44
C LEU A 98 -8.96 -8.76 0.17
N PRO A 99 -10.01 -9.01 -0.65
CA PRO A 99 -9.87 -9.77 -1.89
C PRO A 99 -8.94 -9.08 -2.89
N LEU A 100 -9.03 -7.75 -3.02
CA LEU A 100 -8.17 -6.98 -3.90
C LEU A 100 -6.70 -7.05 -3.47
N ALA A 101 -6.45 -6.93 -2.17
CA ALA A 101 -5.10 -7.06 -1.62
C ALA A 101 -4.55 -8.48 -1.80
N ALA A 102 -5.38 -9.52 -1.61
CA ALA A 102 -4.99 -10.91 -1.83
C ALA A 102 -4.61 -11.18 -3.30
N ILE A 103 -5.43 -10.73 -4.26
CA ILE A 103 -5.13 -10.84 -5.69
C ILE A 103 -3.80 -10.13 -6.01
N TYR A 104 -3.60 -8.93 -5.47
CA TYR A 104 -2.37 -8.16 -5.69
C TYR A 104 -1.13 -8.89 -5.15
N ILE A 105 -1.22 -9.46 -3.94
CA ILE A 105 -0.15 -10.28 -3.34
C ILE A 105 0.18 -11.48 -4.23
N ILE A 106 -0.84 -12.24 -4.67
CA ILE A 106 -0.66 -13.41 -5.55
C ILE A 106 0.08 -13.01 -6.83
N VAL A 107 -0.32 -11.90 -7.47
CA VAL A 107 0.32 -11.40 -8.69
C VAL A 107 1.78 -11.03 -8.45
N ILE A 108 2.11 -10.38 -7.32
CA ILE A 108 3.50 -10.04 -6.99
C ILE A 108 4.32 -11.29 -6.73
N VAL A 109 3.82 -12.22 -5.91
CA VAL A 109 4.51 -13.48 -5.60
C VAL A 109 4.77 -14.27 -6.87
N TYR A 110 3.78 -14.42 -7.74
CA TYR A 110 3.94 -15.09 -9.03
C TYR A 110 5.05 -14.45 -9.89
N LYS A 111 5.09 -13.12 -9.97
CA LYS A 111 6.13 -12.39 -10.72
C LYS A 111 7.53 -12.60 -10.12
N ILE A 112 7.66 -12.57 -8.80
CA ILE A 112 8.93 -12.79 -8.10
C ILE A 112 9.41 -14.23 -8.33
N SER A 113 8.55 -15.22 -8.08
CA SER A 113 8.89 -16.65 -8.19
C SER A 113 9.30 -17.04 -9.60
N ARG A 114 8.58 -16.57 -10.63
CA ARG A 114 8.91 -16.84 -12.03
C ARG A 114 10.28 -16.27 -12.43
N LYS A 115 10.66 -15.13 -11.87
CA LYS A 115 11.96 -14.50 -12.15
C LYS A 115 13.09 -15.29 -11.47
N THR A 116 12.91 -15.68 -10.21
CA THR A 116 13.91 -16.50 -9.49
C THR A 116 14.15 -17.82 -10.21
N TYR A 117 13.10 -18.49 -10.69
CA TYR A 117 13.23 -19.74 -11.46
C TYR A 117 14.06 -19.55 -12.73
N ARG A 118 13.78 -18.52 -13.53
CA ARG A 118 14.53 -18.19 -14.76
C ARG A 118 15.98 -17.79 -14.56
N THR A 119 16.37 -17.36 -13.36
CA THR A 119 17.74 -16.90 -13.09
C THR A 119 18.64 -18.03 -12.55
N ASN A 120 18.04 -19.14 -12.12
CA ASN A 120 18.72 -20.31 -11.58
C ASN A 120 18.79 -21.50 -12.56
N GLU A 121 18.20 -21.37 -13.76
CA GLU A 121 18.49 -22.19 -14.95
C GLU A 121 19.65 -21.56 -15.75
#